data_AF-A0A7J2R1X4-F1
#
_entry.id   AF-A0A7J2R1X4-F1
#
_cell.length_a   1.000
_cell.length_b   1.000
_cell.length_c   1.000
_cell.angle_alpha   90.00
_cell.angle_beta   90.00
_cell.angle_gamma   90.00
#
_symmetry.space_group_name_H-M   'P 1'
#
loop_
_entity.id
_entity.type
_entity.pdbx_description
1 polymer ?
#
loop_
_entity_poly.entity_id
_entity_poly.type
_entity_poly.pdbx_seq_one_letter_code
_entity_poly.pdbx_strand_id
1 'polypeptide(L)'
;MGIEINGKEYGFNPDVRLGILGLIEGGSLNIKQLKMIFRELLIPTPTPKELFNMKTSVSSEIFLKYTEFIQRNLAEIKKKLSS
;
A
#
# COMPACT_ATOMS: atom_id res chain seq x y z
N MET A 1 1.81 12.35 -0.98
CA MET A 1 1.36 11.69 -2.21
C MET A 1 0.21 10.77 -1.83
N GLY A 2 -0.89 10.80 -2.56
CA GLY A 2 -2.11 10.07 -2.21
C GLY A 2 -2.83 9.50 -3.44
N ILE A 3 -3.89 8.74 -3.19
CA ILE A 3 -4.74 8.10 -4.18
C ILE A 3 -6.21 8.33 -3.80
N GLU A 4 -7.04 8.68 -4.77
CA GLU A 4 -8.49 8.69 -4.58
C GLU A 4 -9.06 7.31 -4.93
N ILE A 5 -9.81 6.73 -4.00
CA ILE A 5 -10.45 5.43 -4.15
C ILE A 5 -11.93 5.62 -3.85
N ASN A 6 -12.80 5.33 -4.83
CA ASN A 6 -14.25 5.44 -4.69
C ASN A 6 -14.72 6.81 -4.13
N GLY A 7 -14.09 7.91 -4.55
CA GLY A 7 -14.42 9.27 -4.11
C GLY A 7 -13.91 9.64 -2.71
N LYS A 8 -13.01 8.83 -2.14
CA LYS A 8 -12.35 9.11 -0.86
C LYS A 8 -10.85 9.17 -1.05
N GLU A 9 -10.23 10.22 -0.51
CA GLU A 9 -8.80 10.43 -0.59
C GLU A 9 -8.05 9.62 0.47
N TYR A 10 -6.99 8.93 0.04
CA TYR A 10 -6.10 8.15 0.89
C TYR A 10 -4.65 8.61 0.68
N GLY A 11 -3.92 8.82 1.76
CA GLY A 11 -2.47 8.96 1.76
C GLY A 11 -1.77 7.60 1.82
N PHE A 12 -0.53 7.54 1.34
CA PHE A 12 0.33 6.37 1.56
C PHE A 12 1.05 6.47 2.89
N ASN A 13 1.01 5.40 3.68
CA ASN A 13 1.78 5.26 4.89
C ASN A 13 3.26 5.05 4.53
N PRO A 14 4.19 5.93 4.97
CA PRO A 14 5.62 5.70 4.81
C PRO A 14 6.18 4.68 5.80
N ASP A 15 5.48 4.42 6.90
CA ASP A 15 5.91 3.53 7.98
C ASP A 15 5.29 2.13 7.81
N VAL A 16 5.56 1.54 6.66
CA VAL A 16 5.05 0.21 6.31
C VAL A 16 6.06 -0.83 6.77
N ARG A 17 5.58 -1.84 7.48
CA ARG A 17 6.42 -2.92 8.03
C ARG A 17 7.22 -3.59 6.92
N LEU A 18 8.50 -3.88 7.19
CA LEU A 18 9.40 -4.65 6.32
C LEU A 18 8.77 -5.93 5.74
N GLY A 19 8.00 -6.65 6.56
CA GLY A 19 7.32 -7.87 6.12
C GLY A 19 6.30 -7.63 5.00
N ILE A 20 5.65 -6.46 4.97
CA ILE A 20 4.73 -6.07 3.89
C ILE A 20 5.53 -5.71 2.63
N LEU A 21 6.66 -5.02 2.76
CA LEU A 21 7.55 -4.72 1.63
C LEU A 21 8.07 -6.01 0.96
N GLY A 22 8.52 -6.98 1.76
CA GLY A 22 8.97 -8.28 1.25
C GLY A 22 7.86 -9.10 0.57
N LEU A 23 6.61 -8.97 1.01
CA LEU A 23 5.45 -9.59 0.36
C LEU A 23 5.16 -8.97 -1.02
N ILE A 24 5.42 -7.68 -1.20
CA ILE A 24 5.23 -6.99 -2.48
C ILE A 24 6.32 -7.39 -3.48
N GLU A 25 7.56 -7.59 -3.03
CA GLU A 25 8.67 -8.04 -3.89
C GLU A 25 8.62 -9.55 -4.22
N GLY A 26 7.98 -10.37 -3.37
CA GLY A 26 8.05 -11.84 -3.42
C GLY A 26 7.06 -12.59 -4.34
N GLY A 27 6.19 -11.89 -5.07
CA GLY A 27 5.27 -12.51 -6.05
C GLY A 27 3.83 -12.76 -5.57
N SER A 28 3.02 -13.37 -6.45
CA SER A 28 1.52 -13.42 -6.44
C SER A 28 0.87 -13.41 -5.05
N LEU A 29 0.36 -12.24 -4.68
CA LEU A 29 -0.41 -12.04 -3.46
C LEU A 29 -1.84 -12.54 -3.63
N ASN A 30 -2.35 -13.28 -2.65
CA ASN A 30 -3.77 -13.63 -2.63
C ASN A 30 -4.62 -12.43 -2.16
N ILE A 31 -5.92 -12.47 -2.43
CA ILE A 31 -6.86 -11.39 -2.07
C ILE A 31 -6.85 -11.05 -0.57
N LYS A 32 -6.65 -12.03 0.33
CA LYS A 32 -6.57 -11.75 1.78
C LYS A 32 -5.32 -10.97 2.14
N GLN A 33 -4.17 -11.34 1.58
CA GLN A 33 -2.90 -10.64 1.78
C GLN A 33 -2.97 -9.22 1.21
N LEU A 34 -3.50 -9.07 0.01
CA LEU A 34 -3.79 -7.77 -0.62
C LEU A 34 -4.57 -6.83 0.31
N LYS A 35 -5.66 -7.33 0.91
CA LYS A 35 -6.48 -6.55 1.86
C LYS A 35 -5.70 -6.17 3.11
N MET A 36 -4.87 -7.07 3.62
CA MET A 36 -4.02 -6.80 4.80
C MET A 36 -2.97 -5.72 4.48
N ILE A 37 -2.36 -5.80 3.30
CA ILE A 37 -1.40 -4.81 2.80
C ILE A 37 -2.09 -3.45 2.69
N PHE A 38 -3.25 -3.34 2.03
CA PHE A 38 -3.94 -2.06 1.90
C PHE A 38 -4.35 -1.41 3.21
N ARG A 39 -4.62 -2.19 4.27
CA ARG A 39 -4.85 -1.63 5.61
C ARG A 39 -3.62 -0.95 6.19
N GLU A 40 -2.43 -1.47 5.90
CA GLU A 40 -1.15 -0.90 6.35
C GLU A 40 -0.69 0.25 5.43
N LEU A 41 -0.95 0.15 4.12
CA LEU A 41 -0.47 1.11 3.13
C LEU A 41 -1.28 2.41 3.10
N LEU A 42 -2.58 2.37 3.41
CA LEU A 42 -3.48 3.50 3.20
C LEU A 42 -3.87 4.17 4.52
N ILE A 43 -3.79 5.51 4.53
CA ILE A 43 -4.20 6.36 5.64
C ILE A 43 -5.25 7.36 5.13
N PRO A 44 -6.44 7.46 5.74
CA PRO A 44 -6.91 6.69 6.87
C PRO A 44 -7.09 5.20 6.55
N THR A 45 -6.99 4.33 7.54
CA THR A 45 -7.09 2.87 7.32
C THR A 45 -8.44 2.52 6.68
N PRO A 46 -8.45 1.84 5.52
CA PRO A 46 -9.68 1.45 4.84
C PRO A 46 -10.46 0.41 5.65
N THR A 47 -11.79 0.53 5.62
CA THR A 47 -12.66 -0.40 6.33
C THR A 47 -12.75 -1.75 5.61
N PRO A 48 -13.13 -2.86 6.29
CA PRO A 48 -13.33 -4.15 5.65
C PRO A 48 -14.31 -4.12 4.48
N LYS A 49 -15.35 -3.28 4.57
CA LYS A 49 -16.36 -3.09 3.51
C LYS A 49 -15.76 -2.41 2.28
N GLU A 50 -14.93 -1.38 2.48
CA GLU A 50 -14.22 -0.70 1.39
C GLU A 50 -13.25 -1.65 0.67
N LEU A 51 -12.51 -2.44 1.43
CA LEU A 51 -11.59 -3.45 0.90
C LEU A 51 -12.32 -4.59 0.17
N PHE A 52 -13.54 -4.93 0.58
CA PHE A 52 -14.35 -5.94 -0.09
C PHE A 52 -14.92 -5.44 -1.42
N ASN A 53 -15.35 -4.17 -1.46
CA ASN A 53 -15.90 -3.53 -2.67
C ASN A 53 -14.82 -2.99 -3.62
N MET A 54 -13.53 -3.19 -3.30
CA MET A 54 -12.42 -2.70 -4.10
C MET A 54 -12.27 -3.55 -5.37
N LYS A 55 -12.37 -2.89 -6.53
CA LYS A 55 -12.13 -3.55 -7.82
C LYS A 55 -10.66 -3.90 -7.97
N THR A 56 -10.35 -5.01 -8.66
CA THR A 56 -8.96 -5.43 -8.94
C THR A 56 -8.15 -4.31 -9.62
N SER A 57 -8.75 -3.52 -10.52
CA SER A 57 -8.08 -2.40 -11.17
C SER A 57 -7.60 -1.32 -10.19
N VAL A 58 -8.39 -1.06 -9.14
CA VAL A 58 -8.02 -0.12 -8.08
C VAL A 58 -6.84 -0.67 -7.28
N SER A 59 -6.86 -1.97 -6.97
CA SER A 59 -5.75 -2.65 -6.29
C SER A 59 -4.43 -2.50 -7.04
N SER A 60 -4.44 -2.67 -8.37
CA SER A 60 -3.26 -2.46 -9.21
C SER A 60 -2.79 -1.01 -9.20
N GLU A 61 -3.70 -0.04 -9.23
CA GLU A 61 -3.35 1.38 -9.17
C GLU A 61 -2.70 1.76 -7.83
N ILE A 62 -3.23 1.25 -6.71
CA ILE A 62 -2.65 1.44 -5.38
C ILE A 62 -1.22 0.95 -5.35
N PHE A 63 -0.95 -0.26 -5.86
CA PHE A 63 0.39 -0.80 -5.88
C PHE A 63 1.35 0.00 -6.74
N LEU A 64 0.91 0.45 -7.91
CA LEU A 64 1.74 1.24 -8.81
C LEU A 64 2.11 2.59 -8.17
N LYS A 65 1.12 3.34 -7.67
CA LYS A 65 1.34 4.62 -6.98
C LYS A 65 2.15 4.45 -5.68
N TYR A 66 1.94 3.36 -4.95
CA TYR A 66 2.72 3.06 -3.76
C TYR A 66 4.18 2.73 -4.11
N THR A 67 4.42 1.98 -5.18
CA THR A 67 5.78 1.68 -5.66
C THR A 67 6.51 2.95 -6.06
N GLU A 68 5.85 3.86 -6.78
CA GLU A 68 6.39 5.19 -7.08
C GLU A 68 6.68 5.99 -5.81
N PHE A 69 5.77 5.97 -4.85
CA PHE A 69 5.95 6.63 -3.56
C PHE A 69 7.18 6.08 -2.82
N ILE A 70 7.35 4.77 -2.75
CA ILE A 70 8.52 4.14 -2.14
C ILE A 70 9.78 4.47 -2.92
N GLN A 71 9.78 4.44 -4.26
CA GLN A 71 10.95 4.80 -5.06
C GLN A 71 11.40 6.25 -4.85
N ARG A 72 10.45 7.19 -4.71
CA ARG A 72 10.76 8.60 -4.44
C ARG A 72 11.27 8.82 -3.01
N ASN A 73 10.79 8.02 -2.06
CA ASN A 73 11.17 8.11 -0.64
C ASN A 73 12.21 7.06 -0.23
N LEU A 74 12.78 6.33 -1.20
CA LEU A 74 13.55 5.11 -0.97
C LEU A 74 14.81 5.38 -0.16
N ALA A 75 15.41 6.55 -0.33
CA ALA A 75 16.56 7.01 0.45
C ALA A 75 16.23 7.18 1.93
N GLU A 76 15.07 7.77 2.27
CA GLU A 76 14.63 7.95 3.66
C GLU A 76 14.13 6.65 4.29
N ILE A 77 13.41 5.84 3.52
CA ILE A 77 12.92 4.53 3.97
C ILE A 77 14.09 3.59 4.23
N LYS A 78 15.06 3.49 3.31
CA LYS A 78 16.29 2.70 3.55
C LYS A 78 17.06 3.19 4.77
N LYS A 79 17.09 4.50 5.04
CA LYS A 79 17.74 5.05 6.23
C LYS A 79 17.09 4.56 7.53
N LYS A 80 15.76 4.46 7.57
CA LYS A 80 15.01 3.86 8.68
C LYS A 80 15.23 2.34 8.81
N LEU A 81 15.47 1.63 7.71
CA LEU A 81 15.73 0.18 7.71
C LEU A 81 17.13 -0.20 8.20
N SER A 82 18.07 0.74 8.21
CA SER A 82 19.46 0.54 8.64
C SER A 82 19.78 1.12 10.03
N SER A 83 18.78 1.59 10.79
CA SER A 83 18.94 2.03 12.20
C SER A 83 18.35 1.03 13.18
#